data_AF-A0A938D7I2-F1
#
_entry.id   AF-A0A938D7I2-F1
#
_cell.length_a   1.000
_cell.length_b   1.000
_cell.length_c   1.000
_cell.angle_alpha   90.00
_cell.angle_beta   90.00
_cell.angle_gamma   90.00
#
_symmetry.space_group_name_H-M   'P 1'
#
loop_
_entity.id
_entity.type
_entity.pdbx_description
1 polymer ?
#
loop_
_entity_poly.entity_id
_entity_poly.type
_entity_poly.pdbx_seq_one_letter_code
_entity_poly.pdbx_strand_id
1 'polypeptide(L)' 'MKIKPIRTEADYDAALRAIEKYFDHPRRRGTLEADRFDVLATLIEAHERKRWPIDPPSPVDAI' A
#
# COMPACT_ATOMS: atom_id res chain seq x y z
N MET A 1 -5.45 3.98 -15.45
CA MET A 1 -6.15 3.34 -14.31
C MET A 1 -6.86 4.42 -13.52
N LYS A 2 -8.14 4.26 -13.20
CA LYS A 2 -8.82 5.15 -12.24
C LYS A 2 -8.41 4.72 -10.83
N ILE A 3 -7.79 5.62 -10.07
CA ILE A 3 -7.50 5.38 -8.65
C ILE A 3 -8.83 5.39 -7.91
N LYS A 4 -9.08 4.35 -7.10
CA LYS A 4 -10.29 4.21 -6.29
C LYS A 4 -9.92 3.86 -4.84
N PRO A 5 -10.76 4.22 -3.85
CA PRO A 5 -10.56 3.79 -2.47
C PRO A 5 -10.56 2.26 -2.34
N ILE A 6 -9.78 1.74 -1.39
CA ILE A 6 -9.76 0.32 -1.02
C ILE A 6 -10.83 0.08 0.06
N ARG A 7 -11.94 -0.59 -0.28
CA ARG A 7 -13.06 -0.87 0.65
C ARG A 7 -13.24 -2.35 0.93
N THR A 8 -12.81 -3.20 0.00
CA THR A 8 -12.97 -4.66 0.06
C THR A 8 -11.61 -5.34 -0.12
N GLU A 9 -11.51 -6.60 0.31
CA GLU A 9 -10.31 -7.43 0.07
C GLU A 9 -9.99 -7.53 -1.43
N ALA A 10 -11.00 -7.59 -2.30
CA ALA A 10 -10.79 -7.60 -3.75
C ALA A 10 -10.17 -6.29 -4.27
N ASP A 11 -10.52 -5.14 -3.68
CA ASP A 11 -9.86 -3.87 -4.00
C ASP A 11 -8.41 -3.87 -3.52
N TYR A 12 -8.16 -4.45 -2.35
CA TYR A 12 -6.84 -4.55 -1.74
C TYR A 12 -5.91 -5.43 -2.58
N ASP A 13 -6.34 -6.63 -2.95
CA ASP A 13 -5.60 -7.52 -3.84
C ASP A 13 -5.31 -6.89 -5.21
N ALA A 14 -6.25 -6.11 -5.74
CA ALA A 14 -6.05 -5.39 -6.99
C ALA A 14 -5.01 -4.27 -6.85
N ALA A 15 -4.98 -3.59 -5.70
CA ALA A 15 -3.98 -2.58 -5.40
C ALA A 15 -2.58 -3.21 -5.22
N LEU A 16 -2.49 -4.36 -4.54
CA LEU A 16 -1.25 -5.13 -4.40
C LEU A 16 -0.67 -5.55 -5.76
N ARG A 17 -1.49 -6.17 -6.62
CA ARG A 17 -1.08 -6.53 -7.99
C ARG A 17 -0.69 -5.32 -8.86
N ALA A 18 -1.27 -4.16 -8.57
CA ALA A 18 -0.92 -2.94 -9.30
C ALA A 18 0.42 -2.36 -8.82
N ILE A 19 0.67 -2.34 -7.50
CA ILE A 19 1.89 -1.78 -6.92
C ILE A 19 3.11 -2.67 -7.18
N GLU A 20 2.93 -3.99 -7.23
CA GLU A 20 3.99 -4.98 -7.50
C GLU A 20 4.81 -4.65 -8.76
N LYS A 21 4.12 -4.19 -9.81
CA LYS A 21 4.74 -3.84 -11.12
C LYS A 21 5.78 -2.71 -11.03
N TYR A 22 5.73 -1.89 -9.99
CA TYR A 22 6.67 -0.80 -9.78
C TYR A 22 7.96 -1.26 -9.07
N PHE A 23 7.96 -2.43 -8.42
CA PHE A 23 9.15 -3.00 -7.80
C PHE A 23 10.08 -3.62 -8.84
N ASP A 24 9.54 -4.36 -9.80
CA ASP A 24 10.32 -4.92 -10.92
C ASP A 24 10.83 -3.84 -11.87
N HIS A 25 10.03 -2.77 -12.03
CA HIS A 25 10.30 -1.69 -12.96
C HIS A 25 10.10 -0.32 -12.31
N PRO A 26 11.07 0.14 -11.49
CA PRO A 26 11.01 1.43 -10.84
C PRO A 26 10.81 2.56 -11.85
N ARG A 27 9.94 3.50 -11.50
CA ARG A 27 9.63 4.65 -12.36
C ARG A 27 10.47 5.84 -11.95
N ARG A 28 10.82 6.67 -12.92
CA ARG A 28 11.58 7.89 -12.65
C ARG A 28 10.74 8.83 -11.78
N ARG A 29 11.36 9.44 -10.77
CA ARG A 29 10.71 10.45 -9.93
C ARG A 29 10.15 11.61 -10.77
N GLY A 30 9.01 12.13 -10.35
CA GLY A 30 8.32 13.23 -11.03
C GLY A 30 7.56 12.83 -12.29
N THR A 31 7.44 11.52 -12.60
CA THR A 31 6.51 11.05 -13.63
C THR A 31 5.17 10.72 -13.02
N LEU A 32 4.11 10.77 -13.84
CA LEU A 32 2.76 10.40 -13.43
C LEU A 32 2.69 8.96 -12.90
N GLU A 33 3.53 8.06 -13.38
CA GLU A 33 3.66 6.70 -12.90
C GLU A 33 4.25 6.63 -11.48
N ALA A 34 5.23 7.47 -11.16
CA ALA A 34 5.76 7.57 -9.80
C ALA A 34 4.71 8.12 -8.84
N ASP A 35 3.99 9.17 -9.24
CA ASP A 35 2.88 9.71 -8.43
C ASP A 35 1.79 8.64 -8.17
N ARG A 36 1.51 7.79 -9.16
CA ARG A 36 0.59 6.66 -9.00
C ARG A 36 1.09 5.62 -8.00
N PHE A 37 2.39 5.34 -7.99
CA PHE A 37 2.98 4.44 -6.99
C PHE A 37 2.78 5.00 -5.58
N ASP A 38 3.10 6.28 -5.37
CA ASP A 38 2.97 6.94 -4.06
C ASP A 38 1.51 6.90 -3.56
N VAL A 39 0.55 7.16 -4.45
CA VAL A 39 -0.88 7.09 -4.10
C VAL A 39 -1.32 5.66 -3.78
N LEU A 40 -0.87 4.66 -4.54
CA LEU A 40 -1.18 3.25 -4.25
C LEU A 40 -0.62 2.81 -2.90
N ALA A 41 0.64 3.15 -2.62
CA ALA A 41 1.30 2.85 -1.34
C ALA A 41 0.51 3.45 -0.17
N THR A 42 0.14 4.73 -0.29
CA THR A 42 -0.65 5.44 0.73
C THR A 42 -2.01 4.78 0.98
N LEU A 43 -2.71 4.36 -0.08
CA LEU A 43 -4.02 3.71 0.05
C LEU A 43 -3.93 2.32 0.67
N ILE A 44 -2.90 1.55 0.31
CA ILE A 44 -2.62 0.22 0.86
C ILE A 44 -2.34 0.35 2.36
N GLU A 45 -1.40 1.20 2.76
CA GLU A 45 -1.06 1.45 4.16
C GLU A 45 -2.30 1.87 4.97
N ALA A 46 -3.08 2.82 4.44
CA ALA A 46 -4.28 3.30 5.11
C ALA A 46 -5.36 2.21 5.28
N HIS A 47 -5.42 1.23 4.37
CA HIS A 47 -6.30 0.07 4.50
C HIS A 47 -5.76 -0.91 5.54
N GLU A 48 -4.48 -1.26 5.45
CA GLU A 48 -3.80 -2.18 6.36
C GLU A 48 -3.90 -1.70 7.82
N ARG A 49 -3.60 -0.43 8.10
CA ARG A 49 -3.69 0.14 9.46
C ARG A 49 -5.08 0.03 10.08
N LYS A 50 -6.14 0.00 9.26
CA LYS A 50 -7.53 -0.18 9.74
C LYS A 50 -7.89 -1.65 9.92
N ARG A 51 -7.30 -2.53 9.10
CA ARG A 51 -7.65 -3.96 9.02
C ARG A 51 -6.82 -4.82 9.95
N TRP A 52 -5.54 -4.53 10.03
CA TRP A 52 -4.51 -5.20 10.82
C TRP A 52 -3.79 -4.15 11.68
N PRO A 53 -4.44 -3.64 12.74
CA PRO A 53 -3.76 -2.76 13.69
C PRO A 53 -2.55 -3.50 14.28
N ILE A 54 -1.40 -2.82 14.33
CA ILE A 54 -0.23 -3.31 15.03
C ILE A 54 -0.46 -3.02 16.51
N ASP A 55 -0.69 -4.07 17.29
CA ASP A 55 -0.71 -3.95 18.74
C ASP A 55 0.70 -3.54 19.23
N PRO A 56 0.79 -2.72 20.29
CA PRO A 56 2.08 -2.41 20.88
C PRO A 56 2.80 -3.71 21.28
N PRO A 57 4.14 -3.79 21.11
CA PRO A 57 4.88 -4.96 21.56
C PRO A 57 4.60 -5.18 23.04
N SER A 58 4.45 -6.44 23.46
CA SER A 58 4.32 -6.69 24.89
C SER A 58 5.66 -6.34 25.58
N PRO A 59 5.65 -5.91 26.85
CA PRO A 59 6.88 -5.50 27.55
C PRO A 59 8.00 -6.56 27.56
N VAL A 60 7.67 -7.83 27.37
CA VAL A 60 8.66 -8.92 27.29
C VAL A 60 9.27 -9.09 25.89
N ASP A 61 8.60 -8.60 24.84
CA ASP A 61 9.08 -8.65 23.45
C ASP A 61 10.00 -7.47 23.10
N ALA A 62 10.15 -6.49 24.00
CA ALA A 62 10.94 -5.28 23.84
C ALA A 62 12.36 -5.37 24.46
N ILE A 63 12.80 -6.56 24.92
CA ILE A 63 14.07 -6.80 25.62
C ILE A 63 15.06 -7.53 24.71
#